data_AF-A0A1F5APM9-F1
#
_entry.id   AF-A0A1F5APM9-F1
#
_cell.length_a   1.000
_cell.length_b   1.000
_cell.length_c   1.000
_cell.angle_alpha   90.00
_cell.angle_beta   90.00
_cell.angle_gamma   90.00
#
_symmetry.space_group_name_H-M   'P 1'
#
loop_
_entity.id
_entity.type
_entity.pdbx_description
1 polymer ?
#
loop_
_entity_poly.entity_id
_entity_poly.type
_entity_poly.pdbx_seq_one_letter_code
_entity_poly.pdbx_strand_id
1 'polypeptide(L)'
;MSANAETRVGPAAFLDDIEKRVSEIYSAQKSEVEQSLIEKINREKEDAQKRIEAVNREFLQVRSFLEEHKTSMAELQSTEDHLRGEIRGHFERAVNYQKMMENAAGLAGDELERIGGLNQELEKVRLKAEEEYETLKKNLAGYAGLIASIPAPAGKPENEVDWNEELGKLQKVRDLLSTLRQSDPSLASAPASAPAPAAGDAVPEDEATAPAAPEAEELAASLGLIDIEDDGVHDDLHFATTQALEAASLEAELEPAALVEPEPVPPAAVRPDQQLALDALARYRRTEPVNNGIEIGFFAAETASVLDAESFMTAVGKVVESASQLHGQLSQAASVKDLFLLKQEILNQQEVLRKVFFRVVRFCDKENGLVPEALGEIISSQGMKDVIERLTMANWSDPSDFKPFFNELKAMKRAFEVRTAAMPSYHKTVLDQVEGREN
;
A
#
# COMPACT_ATOMS: atom_id res chain seq x y z
N MET A 1 -76.90 93.05 -22.70
CA MET A 1 -76.13 93.68 -21.62
C MET A 1 -76.62 93.12 -20.29
N SER A 2 -75.68 92.77 -19.42
CA SER A 2 -75.84 92.43 -17.99
C SER A 2 -76.52 91.07 -17.68
N ALA A 3 -76.04 90.24 -16.75
CA ALA A 3 -74.99 90.41 -15.75
C ALA A 3 -74.32 89.05 -15.46
N ASN A 4 -72.98 89.02 -15.51
CA ASN A 4 -72.20 88.02 -14.81
C ASN A 4 -72.45 88.25 -13.32
N ALA A 5 -73.21 87.35 -12.69
CA ALA A 5 -73.33 87.31 -11.24
C ALA A 5 -72.02 86.73 -10.68
N GLU A 6 -71.06 87.60 -10.40
CA GLU A 6 -69.94 87.28 -9.51
C GLU A 6 -70.52 87.02 -8.11
N THR A 7 -70.80 85.76 -7.81
CA THR A 7 -70.96 85.29 -6.44
C THR A 7 -69.63 85.52 -5.73
N ARG A 8 -69.54 86.61 -4.97
CA ARG A 8 -68.46 86.83 -4.01
C ARG A 8 -68.52 85.74 -2.94
N VAL A 9 -67.79 84.66 -3.17
CA VAL A 9 -67.51 83.63 -2.16
C VAL A 9 -66.85 84.35 -0.98
N GLY A 10 -67.49 84.32 0.19
CA GLY A 10 -66.93 84.93 1.39
C GLY A 10 -65.60 84.27 1.75
N PRO A 11 -64.63 85.01 2.32
CA PRO A 11 -63.29 84.48 2.62
C PRO A 11 -63.29 83.19 3.48
N ALA A 12 -64.33 82.94 4.28
CA ALA A 12 -64.49 81.69 5.04
C ALA A 12 -64.80 80.47 4.15
N ALA A 13 -65.69 80.60 3.16
CA ALA A 13 -66.05 79.48 2.26
C ALA A 13 -64.90 79.09 1.32
N PHE A 14 -64.01 80.03 1.02
CA PHE A 14 -62.77 79.74 0.27
C PHE A 14 -61.75 78.97 1.13
N LEU A 15 -61.66 79.28 2.42
CA LEU A 15 -60.80 78.54 3.36
C LEU A 15 -61.31 77.10 3.57
N ASP A 16 -62.61 76.89 3.69
CA ASP A 16 -63.21 75.55 3.79
C ASP A 16 -62.94 74.71 2.54
N ASP A 17 -62.99 75.31 1.35
CA ASP A 17 -62.71 74.62 0.09
C ASP A 17 -61.21 74.29 -0.06
N ILE A 18 -60.32 75.15 0.47
CA ILE A 18 -58.89 74.85 0.60
C ILE A 18 -58.66 73.70 1.58
N GLU A 19 -59.28 73.72 2.76
CA GLU A 19 -59.12 72.68 3.78
C GLU A 19 -59.60 71.32 3.27
N LYS A 20 -60.70 71.31 2.52
CA LYS A 20 -61.21 70.12 1.83
C LYS A 20 -60.23 69.60 0.79
N ARG A 21 -59.71 70.46 -0.10
CA ARG A 21 -58.69 70.06 -1.10
C ARG A 21 -57.41 69.54 -0.44
N VAL A 22 -56.97 70.17 0.64
CA VAL A 22 -55.79 69.71 1.40
C VAL A 22 -56.06 68.33 2.00
N SER A 23 -57.24 68.11 2.58
CA SER A 23 -57.64 66.80 3.11
C SER A 23 -57.74 65.71 2.03
N GLU A 24 -58.25 66.06 0.85
CA GLU A 24 -58.30 65.17 -0.32
C GLU A 24 -56.89 64.82 -0.81
N ILE A 25 -55.97 65.77 -0.87
CA ILE A 25 -54.58 65.52 -1.26
C ILE A 25 -53.86 64.64 -0.23
N TYR A 26 -53.99 64.92 1.07
CA TYR A 26 -53.36 64.11 2.11
C TYR A 26 -53.93 62.70 2.19
N SER A 27 -55.24 62.53 2.00
CA SER A 27 -55.85 61.20 1.98
C SER A 27 -55.43 60.41 0.73
N ALA A 28 -55.32 61.05 -0.43
CA ALA A 28 -54.78 60.44 -1.64
C ALA A 28 -53.31 60.02 -1.46
N GLN A 29 -52.46 60.92 -0.95
CA GLN A 29 -51.05 60.62 -0.65
C GLN A 29 -50.91 59.47 0.36
N LYS A 30 -51.73 59.47 1.41
CA LYS A 30 -51.74 58.39 2.40
C LYS A 30 -52.14 57.06 1.74
N SER A 31 -53.19 57.05 0.92
CA SER A 31 -53.63 55.85 0.20
C SER A 31 -52.56 55.33 -0.77
N GLU A 32 -51.86 56.22 -1.48
CA GLU A 32 -50.77 55.85 -2.38
C GLU A 32 -49.60 55.22 -1.62
N VAL A 33 -49.23 55.79 -0.47
CA VAL A 33 -48.18 55.22 0.41
C VAL A 33 -48.59 53.86 0.96
N GLU A 34 -49.83 53.71 1.43
CA GLU A 34 -50.35 52.44 1.95
C GLU A 34 -50.38 51.36 0.85
N GLN A 35 -50.84 51.70 -0.35
CA GLN A 35 -50.90 50.77 -1.48
C GLN A 35 -49.49 50.37 -1.94
N SER A 36 -48.56 51.32 -2.02
CA SER A 36 -47.15 51.03 -2.34
C SER A 36 -46.49 50.11 -1.31
N LEU A 37 -46.80 50.31 -0.02
CA LEU A 37 -46.28 49.45 1.06
C LEU A 37 -46.83 48.03 0.96
N ILE A 38 -48.13 47.86 0.70
CA ILE A 38 -48.77 46.55 0.51
C ILE A 38 -48.16 45.81 -0.69
N GLU A 39 -47.95 46.51 -1.80
CA GLU A 39 -47.31 45.92 -2.98
C GLU A 39 -45.87 45.46 -2.70
N LYS A 40 -45.09 46.26 -1.97
CA LYS A 40 -43.73 45.88 -1.56
C LYS A 40 -43.73 44.65 -0.66
N ILE A 41 -44.59 44.62 0.37
CA ILE A 41 -44.72 43.48 1.27
C ILE A 41 -45.10 42.22 0.48
N ASN A 42 -46.04 42.32 -0.47
CA ASN A 42 -46.45 41.18 -1.27
C ASN A 42 -45.33 40.67 -2.19
N ARG A 43 -44.57 41.57 -2.84
CA ARG A 43 -43.42 41.17 -3.66
C ARG A 43 -42.33 40.51 -2.81
N GLU A 44 -41.98 41.09 -1.66
CA GLU A 44 -40.98 40.51 -0.77
C GLU A 44 -41.42 39.14 -0.23
N LYS A 45 -42.71 38.98 0.08
CA LYS A 45 -43.28 37.70 0.51
C LYS A 45 -43.22 36.64 -0.61
N GLU A 46 -43.57 37.02 -1.84
CA GLU A 46 -43.49 36.12 -2.99
C GLU A 46 -42.05 35.71 -3.30
N ASP A 47 -41.11 36.65 -3.26
CA ASP A 47 -39.69 36.38 -3.46
C ASP A 47 -39.11 35.49 -2.36
N ALA A 48 -39.49 35.72 -1.10
CA ALA A 48 -39.12 34.86 0.01
C ALA A 48 -39.68 33.43 -0.17
N GLN A 49 -40.94 33.31 -0.59
CA GLN A 49 -41.57 32.02 -0.84
C GLN A 49 -40.86 31.25 -1.96
N LYS A 50 -40.52 31.93 -3.08
CA LYS A 50 -39.75 31.32 -4.18
C LYS A 50 -38.37 30.84 -3.72
N ARG A 51 -37.69 31.59 -2.85
CA ARG A 51 -36.39 31.17 -2.29
C ARG A 51 -36.55 29.94 -1.40
N ILE A 52 -37.56 29.89 -0.55
CA ILE A 52 -37.85 28.72 0.30
C ILE A 52 -38.11 27.49 -0.58
N GLU A 53 -38.90 27.62 -1.64
CA GLU A 53 -39.18 26.54 -2.58
C GLU A 53 -37.96 26.09 -3.39
N ALA A 54 -37.02 26.99 -3.69
CA ALA A 54 -35.74 26.64 -4.29
C ALA A 54 -34.88 25.82 -3.32
N VAL A 55 -34.71 26.31 -2.08
CA VAL A 55 -33.94 25.62 -1.04
C VAL A 55 -34.53 24.23 -0.73
N ASN A 56 -35.85 24.10 -0.65
CA ASN A 56 -36.49 22.80 -0.42
C ASN A 56 -36.26 21.81 -1.57
N ARG A 57 -36.21 22.28 -2.82
CA ARG A 57 -35.89 21.43 -3.97
C ARG A 57 -34.44 20.96 -3.93
N GLU A 58 -33.51 21.85 -3.62
CA GLU A 58 -32.10 21.50 -3.44
C GLU A 58 -31.92 20.50 -2.29
N PHE A 59 -32.59 20.72 -1.16
CA PHE A 59 -32.56 19.80 -0.02
C PHE A 59 -33.07 18.39 -0.39
N LEU A 60 -34.16 18.30 -1.15
CA LEU A 60 -34.68 17.02 -1.62
C LEU A 60 -33.72 16.31 -2.57
N GLN A 61 -33.03 17.04 -3.45
CA GLN A 61 -32.02 16.49 -4.36
C GLN A 61 -30.81 15.97 -3.59
N VAL A 62 -30.27 16.75 -2.65
CA VAL A 62 -29.14 16.31 -1.82
C VAL A 62 -29.52 15.07 -1.01
N ARG A 63 -30.73 15.03 -0.46
CA ARG A 63 -31.21 13.86 0.28
C ARG A 63 -31.33 12.61 -0.61
N SER A 64 -31.80 12.74 -1.87
CA SER A 64 -31.83 11.58 -2.77
C SER A 64 -30.43 11.08 -3.13
N PHE A 65 -29.47 11.99 -3.36
CA PHE A 65 -28.07 11.60 -3.61
C PHE A 65 -27.44 10.88 -2.41
N LEU A 66 -27.71 11.35 -1.19
CA LEU A 66 -27.22 10.69 0.03
C LEU A 66 -27.79 9.28 0.18
N GLU A 67 -29.05 9.08 -0.17
CA GLU A 67 -29.71 7.78 -0.06
C GLU A 67 -29.21 6.79 -1.12
N GLU A 68 -28.94 7.28 -2.34
CA GLU A 68 -28.28 6.51 -3.39
C GLU A 68 -26.85 6.11 -2.97
N HIS A 69 -26.08 7.07 -2.44
CA HIS A 69 -24.73 6.80 -1.94
C HIS A 69 -24.74 5.77 -0.80
N LYS A 70 -25.65 5.91 0.17
CA LYS A 70 -25.81 4.96 1.27
C LYS A 70 -26.12 3.55 0.77
N THR A 71 -26.96 3.43 -0.26
CA THR A 71 -27.29 2.14 -0.86
C THR A 71 -26.08 1.53 -1.56
N SER A 72 -25.36 2.33 -2.35
CA SER A 72 -24.13 1.89 -3.03
C SER A 72 -23.05 1.44 -2.04
N MET A 73 -22.87 2.16 -0.92
CA MET A 73 -21.91 1.78 0.11
C MET A 73 -22.29 0.47 0.80
N ALA A 74 -23.57 0.24 1.05
CA ALA A 74 -24.04 -1.02 1.63
C ALA A 74 -23.80 -2.22 0.69
N GLU A 75 -23.97 -2.03 -0.62
CA GLU A 75 -23.66 -3.05 -1.62
C GLU A 75 -22.16 -3.34 -1.68
N LEU A 76 -21.33 -2.30 -1.69
CA LEU A 76 -19.87 -2.46 -1.67
C LEU A 76 -19.40 -3.20 -0.41
N GLN A 77 -19.92 -2.86 0.77
CA GLN A 77 -19.57 -3.56 2.00
C GLN A 77 -19.96 -5.04 1.95
N SER A 78 -21.14 -5.36 1.44
CA SER A 78 -21.58 -6.75 1.26
C SER A 78 -20.66 -7.52 0.31
N THR A 79 -20.20 -6.89 -0.78
CA THR A 79 -19.24 -7.52 -1.70
C THR A 79 -17.86 -7.71 -1.07
N GLU A 80 -17.42 -6.75 -0.25
CA GLU A 80 -16.17 -6.88 0.49
C GLU A 80 -16.21 -8.06 1.46
N ASP A 81 -17.28 -8.17 2.26
CA ASP A 81 -17.47 -9.25 3.23
C ASP A 81 -17.51 -10.62 2.52
N HIS A 82 -18.16 -10.70 1.36
CA HIS A 82 -18.18 -11.89 0.53
C HIS A 82 -16.78 -12.28 0.05
N LEU A 83 -16.01 -11.34 -0.51
CA LEU A 83 -14.64 -11.58 -1.00
C LEU A 83 -13.70 -11.95 0.15
N ARG A 84 -13.80 -11.30 1.31
CA ARG A 84 -13.05 -11.67 2.52
C ARG A 84 -13.37 -13.11 2.93
N GLY A 85 -14.64 -13.52 2.83
CA GLY A 85 -15.07 -14.91 3.03
C GLY A 85 -14.40 -15.89 2.06
N GLU A 86 -14.39 -15.57 0.76
CA GLU A 86 -13.75 -16.43 -0.26
C GLU A 86 -12.24 -16.54 -0.03
N ILE A 87 -11.56 -15.43 0.28
CA ILE A 87 -10.12 -15.40 0.58
C ILE A 87 -9.81 -16.31 1.77
N ARG A 88 -10.59 -16.23 2.87
CA ARG A 88 -10.43 -17.13 4.03
C ARG A 88 -10.59 -18.59 3.62
N GLY A 89 -11.63 -18.93 2.86
CA GLY A 89 -11.84 -20.29 2.38
C GLY A 89 -10.71 -20.80 1.49
N HIS A 90 -10.13 -19.96 0.64
CA HIS A 90 -8.95 -20.31 -0.17
C HIS A 90 -7.70 -20.50 0.68
N PHE A 91 -7.50 -19.67 1.70
CA PHE A 91 -6.38 -19.77 2.63
C PHE A 91 -6.45 -21.06 3.44
N GLU A 92 -7.61 -21.40 4.02
CA GLU A 92 -7.81 -22.65 4.75
C GLU A 92 -7.51 -23.88 3.89
N ARG A 93 -7.96 -23.88 2.63
CA ARG A 93 -7.62 -24.95 1.68
C ARG A 93 -6.12 -25.04 1.42
N ALA A 94 -5.45 -23.90 1.25
CA ALA A 94 -4.00 -23.87 1.02
C ALA A 94 -3.21 -24.43 2.21
N VAL A 95 -3.58 -24.05 3.43
CA VAL A 95 -3.00 -24.60 4.67
C VAL A 95 -3.21 -26.11 4.75
N ASN A 96 -4.40 -26.60 4.39
CA ASN A 96 -4.67 -28.03 4.36
C ASN A 96 -3.82 -28.77 3.32
N TYR A 97 -3.65 -28.22 2.11
CA TYR A 97 -2.75 -28.81 1.10
C TYR A 97 -1.30 -28.88 1.59
N GLN A 98 -0.82 -27.83 2.26
CA GLN A 98 0.51 -27.82 2.85
C GLN A 98 0.69 -28.90 3.93
N LYS A 99 -0.28 -29.04 4.85
CA LYS A 99 -0.26 -30.11 5.87
C LYS A 99 -0.18 -31.50 5.22
N MET A 100 -0.92 -31.73 4.13
CA MET A 100 -0.85 -32.99 3.39
C MET A 100 0.52 -33.21 2.73
N MET A 101 1.13 -32.18 2.16
CA MET A 101 2.47 -32.27 1.58
C MET A 101 3.55 -32.56 2.62
N GLU A 102 3.48 -31.93 3.80
CA GLU A 102 4.40 -32.20 4.91
C GLU A 102 4.32 -33.65 5.38
N ASN A 103 3.10 -34.19 5.53
CA ASN A 103 2.89 -35.60 5.89
C ASN A 103 3.44 -36.54 4.80
N ALA A 104 3.13 -36.27 3.53
CA ALA A 104 3.64 -37.07 2.41
C ALA A 104 5.18 -37.05 2.32
N ALA A 105 5.81 -35.90 2.55
CA ALA A 105 7.27 -35.78 2.61
C ALA A 105 7.87 -36.55 3.79
N GLY A 106 7.18 -36.55 4.95
CA GLY A 106 7.53 -37.38 6.10
C GLY A 106 7.54 -38.87 5.77
N LEU A 107 6.43 -39.38 5.21
CA LEU A 107 6.32 -40.79 4.81
C LEU A 107 7.38 -41.19 3.78
N ALA A 108 7.66 -40.33 2.80
CA ALA A 108 8.70 -40.58 1.81
C ALA A 108 10.11 -40.62 2.44
N GLY A 109 10.36 -39.77 3.45
CA GLY A 109 11.60 -39.79 4.23
C GLY A 109 11.80 -41.10 4.99
N ASP A 110 10.76 -41.60 5.65
CA ASP A 110 10.81 -42.87 6.40
C ASP A 110 11.12 -44.07 5.48
N GLU A 111 10.55 -44.13 4.27
CA GLU A 111 10.85 -45.19 3.31
C GLU A 111 12.30 -45.11 2.79
N LEU A 112 12.81 -43.91 2.52
CA LEU A 112 14.20 -43.73 2.12
C LEU A 112 15.19 -44.15 3.22
N GLU A 113 14.87 -43.88 4.49
CA GLU A 113 15.70 -44.33 5.61
C GLU A 113 15.77 -45.87 5.67
N ARG A 114 14.64 -46.55 5.47
CA ARG A 114 14.62 -48.02 5.37
C ARG A 114 15.45 -48.53 4.20
N ILE A 115 15.33 -47.90 3.02
CA ILE A 115 16.15 -48.25 1.85
C ILE A 115 17.64 -48.04 2.15
N GLY A 116 18.00 -46.93 2.79
CA GLY A 116 19.38 -46.66 3.22
C GLY A 116 19.91 -47.74 4.17
N GLY A 117 19.11 -48.17 5.14
CA GLY A 117 19.44 -49.27 6.05
C GLY A 117 19.66 -50.60 5.31
N LEU A 118 18.76 -50.96 4.41
CA LEU A 118 18.90 -52.16 3.57
C LEU A 118 20.17 -52.11 2.70
N ASN A 119 20.52 -50.92 2.18
CA ASN A 119 21.74 -50.77 1.39
C ASN A 119 23.01 -50.98 2.23
N GLN A 120 23.02 -50.51 3.48
CA GLN A 120 24.12 -50.77 4.41
C GLN A 120 24.25 -52.27 4.76
N GLU A 121 23.13 -52.97 4.93
CA GLU A 121 23.13 -54.42 5.14
C GLU A 121 23.66 -55.17 3.91
N LEU A 122 23.26 -54.75 2.72
CA LEU A 122 23.74 -55.31 1.46
C LEU A 122 25.24 -55.12 1.30
N GLU A 123 25.78 -53.94 1.65
CA GLU A 123 27.21 -53.67 1.60
C GLU A 123 28.00 -54.54 2.59
N LYS A 124 27.47 -54.77 3.81
CA LYS A 124 28.06 -55.72 4.75
C LYS A 124 28.12 -57.14 4.19
N VAL A 125 27.10 -57.57 3.44
CA VAL A 125 27.09 -58.89 2.78
C VAL A 125 28.13 -58.94 1.66
N ARG A 126 28.27 -57.88 0.85
CA ARG A 126 29.31 -57.79 -0.18
C ARG A 126 30.72 -57.90 0.42
N LEU A 127 31.01 -57.14 1.47
CA LEU A 127 32.31 -57.18 2.16
C LEU A 127 32.61 -58.59 2.71
N LYS A 128 31.63 -59.24 3.34
CA LYS A 128 31.79 -60.63 3.80
C LYS A 128 32.06 -61.59 2.64
N ALA A 129 31.37 -61.43 1.51
CA ALA A 129 31.62 -62.25 0.32
C ALA A 129 33.03 -62.03 -0.26
N GLU A 130 33.53 -60.80 -0.23
CA GLU A 130 34.91 -60.48 -0.62
C GLU A 130 35.95 -61.08 0.34
N GLU A 131 35.71 -61.00 1.66
CA GLU A 131 36.57 -61.61 2.68
C GLU A 131 36.64 -63.14 2.53
N GLU A 132 35.50 -63.79 2.33
CA GLU A 132 35.42 -65.23 2.09
C GLU A 132 36.10 -65.61 0.76
N TYR A 133 35.91 -64.81 -0.29
CA TYR A 133 36.60 -65.01 -1.57
C TYR A 133 38.12 -64.90 -1.44
N GLU A 134 38.63 -63.87 -0.76
CA GLU A 134 40.06 -63.70 -0.53
C GLU A 134 40.63 -64.78 0.39
N THR A 135 39.85 -65.26 1.37
CA THR A 135 40.22 -66.39 2.23
C THR A 135 40.32 -67.69 1.41
N LEU A 136 39.33 -67.95 0.55
CA LEU A 136 39.32 -69.10 -0.36
C LEU A 136 40.51 -69.06 -1.33
N LYS A 137 40.78 -67.88 -1.91
CA LYS A 137 41.93 -67.62 -2.80
C LYS A 137 43.27 -67.86 -2.10
N LYS A 138 43.43 -67.40 -0.85
CA LYS A 138 44.63 -67.66 -0.02
C LYS A 138 44.81 -69.14 0.28
N ASN A 139 43.75 -69.84 0.65
CA ASN A 139 43.78 -71.27 0.97
C ASN A 139 44.12 -72.13 -0.26
N LEU A 140 43.68 -71.72 -1.44
CA LEU A 140 43.97 -72.40 -2.70
C LEU A 140 45.30 -72.00 -3.34
N ALA A 141 45.98 -70.97 -2.81
CA ALA A 141 47.27 -70.51 -3.33
C ALA A 141 48.40 -71.55 -3.24
N GLY A 142 48.28 -72.52 -2.32
CA GLY A 142 49.20 -73.65 -2.18
C GLY A 142 48.96 -74.80 -3.17
N TYR A 143 47.82 -74.84 -3.86
CA TYR A 143 47.48 -75.88 -4.83
C TYR A 143 47.64 -75.33 -6.24
N ALA A 144 48.80 -75.62 -6.85
CA ALA A 144 49.16 -75.13 -8.17
C ALA A 144 48.05 -75.43 -9.21
N GLY A 145 47.40 -74.37 -9.72
CA GLY A 145 46.45 -74.42 -10.83
C GLY A 145 44.97 -74.10 -10.50
N LEU A 146 44.55 -74.10 -9.22
CA LEU A 146 43.13 -73.87 -8.85
C LEU A 146 42.74 -72.38 -8.68
N ILE A 147 43.71 -71.49 -8.50
CA ILE A 147 43.45 -70.04 -8.31
C ILE A 147 42.82 -69.41 -9.56
N ALA A 148 43.13 -69.92 -10.75
CA ALA A 148 42.73 -69.32 -12.02
C ALA A 148 41.25 -69.55 -12.41
N SER A 149 40.51 -70.37 -11.66
CA SER A 149 39.14 -70.79 -12.02
C SER A 149 38.04 -70.27 -11.08
N ILE A 150 38.33 -69.41 -10.10
CA ILE A 150 37.32 -68.93 -9.15
C ILE A 150 36.77 -67.58 -9.61
N PRO A 151 35.49 -67.49 -10.01
CA PRO A 151 34.87 -66.23 -10.39
C PRO A 151 34.84 -65.28 -9.18
N ALA A 152 35.25 -64.03 -9.38
CA ALA A 152 35.12 -63.00 -8.35
C ALA A 152 33.63 -62.73 -8.03
N PRO A 153 33.30 -62.38 -6.78
CA PRO A 153 31.94 -61.93 -6.45
C PRO A 153 31.55 -60.72 -7.30
N ALA A 154 30.26 -60.65 -7.65
CA ALA A 154 29.73 -59.54 -8.44
C ALA A 154 29.92 -58.22 -7.67
N GLY A 155 30.68 -57.31 -8.26
CA GLY A 155 30.94 -55.99 -7.69
C GLY A 155 29.69 -55.10 -7.66
N LYS A 156 29.83 -53.96 -7.00
CA LYS A 156 28.81 -52.91 -6.94
C LYS A 156 28.39 -52.50 -8.36
N PRO A 157 27.09 -52.49 -8.72
CA PRO A 157 26.64 -52.08 -10.04
C PRO A 157 26.94 -50.59 -10.26
N GLU A 158 27.36 -50.21 -11.47
CA GLU A 158 27.80 -48.84 -11.79
C GLU A 158 26.70 -47.77 -11.66
N ASN A 159 25.43 -48.16 -11.54
CA ASN A 159 24.26 -47.28 -11.39
C ASN A 159 23.59 -47.38 -10.01
N GLU A 160 24.34 -47.61 -8.93
CA GLU A 160 23.75 -47.58 -7.58
C GLU A 160 23.48 -46.13 -7.16
N VAL A 161 22.20 -45.81 -6.95
CA VAL A 161 21.74 -44.49 -6.50
C VAL A 161 22.28 -44.21 -5.09
N ASP A 162 22.82 -43.01 -4.87
CA ASP A 162 23.25 -42.58 -3.54
C ASP A 162 22.03 -42.17 -2.69
N TRP A 163 21.50 -43.15 -1.95
CA TRP A 163 20.35 -42.96 -1.07
C TRP A 163 20.57 -41.91 0.03
N ASN A 164 21.82 -41.63 0.42
CA ASN A 164 22.09 -40.57 1.39
C ASN A 164 21.90 -39.18 0.76
N GLU A 165 22.24 -39.02 -0.51
CA GLU A 165 22.00 -37.79 -1.25
C GLU A 165 20.50 -37.54 -1.43
N GLU A 166 19.74 -38.59 -1.79
CA GLU A 166 18.28 -38.53 -1.94
C GLU A 166 17.56 -38.25 -0.60
N LEU A 167 18.02 -38.85 0.50
CA LEU A 167 17.53 -38.53 1.85
C LEU A 167 17.77 -37.05 2.17
N GLY A 168 18.96 -36.53 1.85
CA GLY A 168 19.31 -35.13 2.04
C GLY A 168 18.45 -34.17 1.19
N LYS A 169 18.06 -34.57 -0.03
CA LYS A 169 17.13 -33.80 -0.87
C LYS A 169 15.74 -33.73 -0.24
N LEU A 170 15.23 -34.84 0.29
CA LEU A 170 13.90 -34.88 0.92
C LEU A 170 13.85 -34.15 2.26
N GLN A 171 14.92 -34.21 3.06
CA GLN A 171 15.04 -33.41 4.27
C GLN A 171 15.00 -31.90 3.96
N LYS A 172 15.67 -31.46 2.90
CA LYS A 172 15.59 -30.05 2.43
C LYS A 172 14.18 -29.66 2.01
N VAL A 173 13.44 -30.53 1.32
CA VAL A 173 12.04 -30.26 0.93
C VAL A 173 11.15 -30.12 2.15
N ARG A 174 11.28 -31.02 3.13
CA ARG A 174 10.56 -30.92 4.41
C ARG A 174 10.90 -29.64 5.16
N ASP A 175 12.18 -29.28 5.22
CA ASP A 175 12.62 -28.07 5.93
C ASP A 175 12.12 -26.80 5.23
N LEU A 176 12.12 -26.76 3.89
CA LEU A 176 11.53 -25.68 3.10
C LEU A 176 10.03 -25.52 3.38
N LEU A 177 9.28 -26.63 3.40
CA LEU A 177 7.86 -26.63 3.74
C LEU A 177 7.62 -26.13 5.19
N SER A 178 8.50 -26.54 6.11
CA SER A 178 8.44 -26.11 7.52
C SER A 178 8.81 -24.63 7.70
N THR A 179 9.74 -24.10 6.90
CA THR A 179 10.09 -22.67 6.94
C THR A 179 9.01 -21.80 6.30
N LEU A 180 8.28 -22.30 5.30
CA LEU A 180 7.10 -21.61 4.77
C LEU A 180 6.06 -21.35 5.87
N ARG A 181 5.96 -22.27 6.85
CA ARG A 181 5.12 -22.13 8.06
C ARG A 181 5.62 -21.06 9.04
N GLN A 182 6.91 -20.70 9.01
CA GLN A 182 7.57 -19.80 9.97
C GLN A 182 7.86 -18.39 9.43
N SER A 183 7.38 -18.07 8.22
CA SER A 183 7.55 -16.74 7.60
C SER A 183 6.82 -15.60 8.34
N ASP A 184 6.20 -15.86 9.49
CA ASP A 184 5.72 -14.85 10.44
C ASP A 184 6.51 -14.97 11.77
N PRO A 185 7.37 -14.00 12.13
CA PRO A 185 8.33 -14.11 13.22
C PRO A 185 7.76 -13.77 14.61
N SER A 186 6.44 -13.91 14.80
CA SER A 186 5.83 -13.80 16.11
C SER A 186 4.98 -15.03 16.33
N LEU A 187 5.54 -16.03 17.03
CA LEU A 187 4.86 -17.07 17.82
C LEU A 187 5.85 -18.23 18.08
N ALA A 188 6.91 -17.93 18.81
CA ALA A 188 7.84 -18.93 19.34
C ALA A 188 7.69 -19.03 20.87
N SER A 189 6.55 -19.55 21.36
CA SER A 189 6.48 -20.20 22.68
C SER A 189 5.11 -20.85 22.96
N ALA A 190 5.01 -22.18 22.79
CA ALA A 190 4.31 -23.08 23.72
C ALA A 190 4.54 -24.56 23.35
N PRO A 191 4.61 -25.48 24.34
CA PRO A 191 5.28 -26.77 24.19
C PRO A 191 4.39 -27.89 23.65
N ALA A 192 5.05 -28.85 23.01
CA ALA A 192 4.51 -30.14 22.60
C ALA A 192 4.10 -31.00 23.80
N SER A 193 2.96 -31.69 23.71
CA SER A 193 2.62 -32.88 24.50
C SER A 193 1.59 -33.76 23.75
N ALA A 194 1.94 -35.04 23.62
CA ALA A 194 1.37 -36.16 22.84
C ALA A 194 -0.08 -36.61 23.24
N PRO A 195 -0.65 -37.77 22.79
CA PRO A 195 -0.23 -38.75 21.77
C PRO A 195 -1.32 -39.16 20.74
N ALA A 196 -0.88 -39.92 19.72
CA ALA A 196 -1.71 -40.61 18.72
C ALA A 196 -2.58 -41.75 19.30
N PRO A 197 -3.63 -42.17 18.58
CA PRO A 197 -4.09 -43.54 18.62
C PRO A 197 -3.97 -44.26 17.26
N ALA A 198 -3.86 -45.58 17.37
CA ALA A 198 -3.55 -46.56 16.35
C ALA A 198 -4.72 -46.89 15.41
N ALA A 199 -4.35 -47.58 14.32
CA ALA A 199 -5.13 -47.96 13.16
C ALA A 199 -6.36 -48.86 13.43
N GLY A 200 -7.34 -48.78 12.52
CA GLY A 200 -8.41 -49.76 12.34
C GLY A 200 -9.21 -49.48 11.06
N ASP A 201 -9.33 -50.52 10.22
CA ASP A 201 -9.90 -50.58 8.87
C ASP A 201 -11.36 -50.09 8.67
N ALA A 202 -11.66 -49.77 7.39
CA ALA A 202 -12.91 -49.90 6.63
C ALA A 202 -13.55 -48.59 6.08
N VAL A 203 -13.63 -48.52 4.75
CA VAL A 203 -14.30 -47.52 3.87
C VAL A 203 -15.84 -47.73 3.92
N PRO A 204 -16.69 -46.67 3.92
CA PRO A 204 -17.21 -46.10 2.67
C PRO A 204 -17.32 -44.57 2.62
N GLU A 205 -17.37 -44.07 1.38
CA GLU A 205 -17.68 -42.71 0.94
C GLU A 205 -18.94 -42.15 1.62
N ASP A 206 -18.85 -40.99 2.28
CA ASP A 206 -19.83 -39.90 2.19
C ASP A 206 -19.30 -38.62 2.84
N GLU A 207 -19.83 -37.48 2.41
CA GLU A 207 -19.53 -36.11 2.85
C GLU A 207 -19.41 -35.97 4.38
N ALA A 208 -18.23 -35.56 4.86
CA ALA A 208 -18.03 -35.19 6.26
C ALA A 208 -17.20 -33.92 6.37
N THR A 209 -17.90 -32.80 6.56
CA THR A 209 -17.38 -31.56 7.14
C THR A 209 -16.63 -31.91 8.45
N ALA A 210 -15.31 -31.80 8.44
CA ALA A 210 -14.44 -32.00 9.60
C ALA A 210 -14.08 -30.64 10.23
N PRO A 211 -13.79 -30.58 11.54
CA PRO A 211 -14.09 -29.43 12.38
C PRO A 211 -13.22 -28.22 12.06
N ALA A 212 -13.80 -27.03 12.18
CA ALA A 212 -13.09 -25.76 12.11
C ALA A 212 -11.89 -25.78 13.07
N ALA A 213 -10.69 -25.66 12.51
CA ALA A 213 -9.47 -25.57 13.28
C ALA A 213 -9.40 -24.15 13.88
N PRO A 214 -9.29 -24.01 15.22
CA PRO A 214 -9.15 -22.69 15.87
C PRO A 214 -7.88 -21.94 15.42
N GLU A 215 -6.89 -22.66 14.86
CA GLU A 215 -5.68 -22.07 14.26
C GLU A 215 -5.97 -21.18 13.05
N ALA A 216 -7.07 -21.42 12.30
CA ALA A 216 -7.40 -20.63 11.11
C ALA A 216 -8.04 -19.28 11.46
N GLU A 217 -8.85 -19.23 12.53
CA GLU A 217 -9.42 -17.97 13.05
C GLU A 217 -8.34 -17.09 13.70
N GLU A 218 -7.38 -17.67 14.43
CA GLU A 218 -6.26 -16.93 15.02
C GLU A 218 -5.27 -16.40 13.96
N LEU A 219 -5.01 -17.16 12.88
CA LEU A 219 -4.18 -16.69 11.76
C LEU A 219 -4.90 -15.63 10.91
N ALA A 220 -6.22 -15.73 10.73
CA ALA A 220 -7.01 -14.69 10.06
C ALA A 220 -7.07 -13.39 10.89
N ALA A 221 -7.17 -13.48 12.23
CA ALA A 221 -7.06 -12.32 13.12
C ALA A 221 -5.66 -11.67 13.02
N SER A 222 -4.59 -12.48 13.01
CA SER A 222 -3.20 -12.00 12.89
C SER A 222 -2.89 -11.32 11.55
N LEU A 223 -3.61 -11.69 10.48
CA LEU A 223 -3.51 -11.05 9.16
C LEU A 223 -4.39 -9.78 9.04
N GLY A 224 -5.00 -9.32 10.13
CA GLY A 224 -5.84 -8.11 10.15
C GLY A 224 -7.22 -8.29 9.51
N LEU A 225 -7.74 -9.52 9.43
CA LEU A 225 -9.07 -9.80 8.87
C LEU A 225 -10.18 -9.88 9.94
N ILE A 226 -9.84 -9.60 11.20
CA ILE A 226 -10.78 -9.45 12.32
C ILE A 226 -10.35 -8.20 13.12
N ASP A 227 -11.18 -7.16 13.10
CA ASP A 227 -11.14 -6.13 14.14
C ASP A 227 -11.88 -6.67 15.37
N ILE A 228 -11.12 -6.96 16.43
CA ILE A 228 -11.69 -7.08 17.77
C ILE A 228 -11.63 -5.68 18.35
N GLU A 229 -12.81 -5.06 18.40
CA GLU A 229 -13.11 -3.73 18.94
C GLU A 229 -12.67 -2.54 18.08
N ASP A 230 -13.51 -2.15 17.11
CA ASP A 230 -13.76 -0.71 16.94
C ASP A 230 -15.19 -0.42 16.45
N ASP A 231 -15.94 0.26 17.33
CA ASP A 231 -17.21 0.92 17.09
C ASP A 231 -16.84 2.39 16.82
N GLY A 232 -16.62 2.76 15.56
CA GLY A 232 -16.06 4.09 15.27
C GLY A 232 -15.87 4.42 13.81
N VAL A 233 -16.96 4.86 13.16
CA VAL A 233 -17.03 5.76 12.00
C VAL A 233 -15.68 6.35 11.54
N HIS A 234 -15.21 6.02 10.33
CA HIS A 234 -14.74 7.03 9.38
C HIS A 234 -14.70 6.54 7.93
N ASP A 235 -15.35 7.37 7.10
CA ASP A 235 -15.47 7.36 5.66
C ASP A 235 -14.15 7.44 4.87
N ASP A 236 -14.28 7.06 3.59
CA ASP A 236 -13.55 7.51 2.40
C ASP A 236 -12.30 6.72 1.95
N LEU A 237 -12.58 5.63 1.21
CA LEU A 237 -11.86 5.30 -0.01
C LEU A 237 -12.82 5.43 -1.20
N HIS A 238 -12.43 6.16 -2.24
CA HIS A 238 -12.97 5.88 -3.58
C HIS A 238 -11.88 5.75 -4.63
N PHE A 239 -11.89 4.56 -5.20
CA PHE A 239 -11.09 4.04 -6.30
C PHE A 239 -11.85 4.34 -7.59
N ALA A 240 -11.21 4.98 -8.57
CA ALA A 240 -11.80 5.17 -9.89
C ALA A 240 -11.08 4.28 -10.90
N THR A 241 -11.80 3.28 -11.42
CA THR A 241 -11.44 2.56 -12.65
C THR A 241 -12.62 2.64 -13.61
N THR A 242 -12.33 3.12 -14.83
CA THR A 242 -12.88 2.76 -16.16
C THR A 242 -13.18 4.00 -17.02
N GLN A 243 -12.41 4.22 -18.08
CA GLN A 243 -12.80 3.83 -19.44
C GLN A 243 -11.66 4.09 -20.45
N ALA A 244 -11.63 3.21 -21.43
CA ALA A 244 -10.59 3.07 -22.44
C ALA A 244 -10.93 3.82 -23.73
N LEU A 245 -9.90 3.99 -24.56
CA LEU A 245 -9.93 4.06 -26.03
C LEU A 245 -10.68 5.25 -26.67
N GLU A 246 -9.93 6.30 -26.99
CA GLU A 246 -9.87 6.93 -28.32
C GLU A 246 -8.96 8.17 -28.30
N ALA A 247 -7.72 8.02 -28.78
CA ALA A 247 -6.94 9.10 -29.40
C ALA A 247 -5.62 8.54 -29.97
N ALA A 248 -5.74 7.67 -30.98
CA ALA A 248 -4.65 7.45 -31.91
C ALA A 248 -4.84 8.38 -33.10
N SER A 249 -3.78 9.11 -33.44
CA SER A 249 -3.58 9.93 -34.66
C SER A 249 -3.93 11.41 -34.54
N LEU A 250 -2.98 12.20 -34.04
CA LEU A 250 -2.49 13.39 -34.74
C LEU A 250 -0.98 13.47 -34.55
N GLU A 251 -0.31 13.72 -35.66
CA GLU A 251 1.11 13.56 -35.91
C GLU A 251 1.96 14.76 -35.46
N ALA A 252 3.27 14.49 -35.46
CA ALA A 252 4.34 15.35 -35.97
C ALA A 252 4.99 16.39 -35.04
N GLU A 253 6.32 16.21 -34.94
CA GLU A 253 7.37 17.23 -34.84
C GLU A 253 7.39 18.14 -33.61
N LEU A 254 8.04 17.64 -32.55
CA LEU A 254 9.01 18.45 -31.82
C LEU A 254 10.21 17.56 -31.46
N GLU A 255 11.35 17.79 -32.14
CA GLU A 255 12.65 17.31 -31.71
C GLU A 255 12.93 17.78 -30.27
N PRO A 256 13.31 16.90 -29.32
CA PRO A 256 13.96 17.35 -28.13
C PRO A 256 15.43 17.61 -28.46
N ALA A 257 15.78 18.89 -28.46
CA ALA A 257 17.15 19.37 -28.40
C ALA A 257 17.96 18.55 -27.39
N ALA A 258 19.16 18.14 -27.81
CA ALA A 258 20.13 17.43 -27.00
C ALA A 258 20.34 18.10 -25.63
N LEU A 259 19.77 17.49 -24.59
CA LEU A 259 20.15 17.74 -23.21
C LEU A 259 21.48 17.04 -22.98
N VAL A 260 22.54 17.84 -23.02
CA VAL A 260 23.90 17.45 -22.61
C VAL A 260 23.82 16.90 -21.18
N GLU A 261 24.17 15.62 -21.01
CA GLU A 261 24.47 15.04 -19.69
C GLU A 261 25.68 15.78 -19.09
N PRO A 262 25.57 16.40 -17.91
CA PRO A 262 26.76 16.76 -17.16
C PRO A 262 27.34 15.49 -16.53
N GLU A 263 28.67 15.35 -16.65
CA GLU A 263 29.43 14.26 -16.03
C GLU A 263 29.15 14.11 -14.53
N PRO A 264 29.22 12.88 -13.99
CA PRO A 264 29.10 12.64 -12.56
C PRO A 264 30.23 13.34 -11.81
N VAL A 265 29.88 14.35 -11.02
CA VAL A 265 30.80 15.01 -10.10
C VAL A 265 31.25 13.97 -9.05
N PRO A 266 32.55 13.70 -8.89
CA PRO A 266 33.04 12.76 -7.87
C PRO A 266 32.67 13.26 -6.46
N PRO A 267 32.41 12.37 -5.50
CA PRO A 267 32.02 12.75 -4.14
C PRO A 267 33.14 13.59 -3.51
N ALA A 268 32.87 14.87 -3.26
CA ALA A 268 33.78 15.73 -2.54
C ALA A 268 34.01 15.16 -1.13
N ALA A 269 35.27 15.09 -0.70
CA ALA A 269 35.60 14.65 0.65
C ALA A 269 34.84 15.51 1.68
N VAL A 270 34.08 14.85 2.56
CA VAL A 270 33.31 15.49 3.64
C VAL A 270 34.27 16.32 4.48
N ARG A 271 33.96 17.61 4.65
CA ARG A 271 34.84 18.50 5.40
C ARG A 271 34.75 18.20 6.91
N PRO A 272 35.81 18.43 7.70
CA PRO A 272 35.83 18.10 9.12
C PRO A 272 34.70 18.77 9.93
N ASP A 273 34.33 20.00 9.55
CA ASP A 273 33.24 20.77 10.13
C ASP A 273 31.85 20.20 9.81
N GLN A 274 31.66 19.64 8.60
CA GLN A 274 30.43 18.91 8.24
C GLN A 274 30.31 17.60 9.03
N GLN A 275 31.41 16.89 9.23
CA GLN A 275 31.42 15.64 9.99
C GLN A 275 31.00 15.88 11.45
N LEU A 276 31.48 16.95 12.08
CA LEU A 276 31.10 17.32 13.44
C LEU A 276 29.60 17.63 13.56
N ALA A 277 29.01 18.30 12.57
CA ALA A 277 27.57 18.59 12.54
C ALA A 277 26.73 17.32 12.36
N LEU A 278 27.16 16.39 11.49
CA LEU A 278 26.53 15.09 11.31
C LEU A 278 26.54 14.24 12.59
N ASP A 279 27.69 14.19 13.27
CA ASP A 279 27.85 13.46 14.54
C ASP A 279 26.95 14.04 15.65
N ALA A 280 26.73 15.36 15.65
CA ALA A 280 25.81 16.02 16.56
C ALA A 280 24.34 15.71 16.22
N LEU A 281 23.95 15.80 14.95
CA LEU A 281 22.60 15.48 14.45
C LEU A 281 22.19 14.03 14.74
N ALA A 282 23.15 13.09 14.71
CA ALA A 282 22.90 11.68 15.02
C ALA A 282 22.26 11.47 16.42
N ARG A 283 22.49 12.38 17.36
CA ARG A 283 21.90 12.32 18.72
C ARG A 283 20.41 12.65 18.76
N TYR A 284 19.95 13.44 17.78
CA TYR A 284 18.55 13.86 17.65
C TYR A 284 17.76 12.96 16.69
N ARG A 285 18.43 12.05 15.97
CA ARG A 285 17.78 11.20 14.97
C ARG A 285 16.80 10.22 15.62
N ARG A 286 15.59 10.20 15.09
CA ARG A 286 14.52 9.24 15.33
C ARG A 286 14.14 8.64 13.98
N THR A 287 13.88 7.34 13.94
CA THR A 287 13.39 6.68 12.73
C THR A 287 12.03 6.06 13.00
N GLU A 288 11.18 6.06 11.99
CA GLU A 288 9.88 5.42 12.04
C GLU A 288 9.68 4.50 10.84
N PRO A 289 9.17 3.28 11.06
CA PRO A 289 8.87 2.35 9.98
C PRO A 289 7.63 2.81 9.22
N VAL A 290 7.67 2.70 7.89
CA VAL A 290 6.53 2.97 7.01
C VAL A 290 5.95 1.69 6.44
N ASN A 291 6.77 0.89 5.76
CA ASN A 291 6.36 -0.39 5.19
C ASN A 291 7.59 -1.24 4.80
N ASN A 292 7.54 -2.57 4.98
CA ASN A 292 8.52 -3.54 4.46
C ASN A 292 10.00 -3.11 4.58
N GLY A 293 10.44 -2.69 5.77
CA GLY A 293 11.84 -2.28 6.02
C GLY A 293 12.23 -0.90 5.50
N ILE A 294 11.28 -0.10 5.00
CA ILE A 294 11.48 1.32 4.71
C ILE A 294 11.22 2.12 5.98
N GLU A 295 12.22 2.91 6.37
CA GLU A 295 12.16 3.81 7.52
C GLU A 295 12.39 5.25 7.06
N ILE A 296 11.70 6.19 7.71
CA ILE A 296 11.90 7.63 7.54
C ILE A 296 12.49 8.20 8.83
N GLY A 297 13.56 8.98 8.67
CA GLY A 297 14.23 9.69 9.73
C GLY A 297 13.66 11.09 9.98
N PHE A 298 13.70 11.51 11.24
CA PHE A 298 13.44 12.86 11.70
C PHE A 298 14.47 13.23 12.76
N PHE A 299 14.82 14.50 12.88
CA PHE A 299 15.61 15.03 13.98
C PHE A 299 14.68 15.69 14.97
N ALA A 300 14.59 15.18 16.19
CA ALA A 300 13.67 15.67 17.23
C ALA A 300 14.44 16.14 18.46
N ALA A 301 14.26 17.41 18.81
CA ALA A 301 14.66 18.03 20.07
C ALA A 301 13.43 18.56 20.82
N GLU A 302 13.61 19.02 22.06
CA GLU A 302 12.52 19.65 22.83
C GLU A 302 12.00 20.93 22.16
N THR A 303 12.85 21.61 21.39
CA THR A 303 12.59 22.91 20.75
C THR A 303 11.95 22.78 19.38
N ALA A 304 12.38 21.82 18.57
CA ALA A 304 11.93 21.65 17.20
C ALA A 304 12.10 20.20 16.71
N SER A 305 11.26 19.83 15.74
CA SER A 305 11.37 18.58 15.00
C SER A 305 11.55 18.89 13.51
N VAL A 306 12.61 18.38 12.89
CA VAL A 306 12.97 18.64 11.49
C VAL A 306 13.07 17.32 10.73
N LEU A 307 12.57 17.28 9.49
CA LEU A 307 12.66 16.11 8.61
C LEU A 307 14.13 15.80 8.27
N ASP A 308 14.54 14.52 8.39
CA ASP A 308 15.79 14.06 7.81
C ASP A 308 15.57 13.85 6.30
N ALA A 309 15.79 14.92 5.53
CA ALA A 309 15.57 14.92 4.09
C ALA A 309 16.45 13.91 3.34
N GLU A 310 17.65 13.56 3.85
CA GLU A 310 18.48 12.51 3.25
C GLU A 310 17.82 11.14 3.40
N SER A 311 17.31 10.84 4.60
CA SER A 311 16.58 9.60 4.86
C SER A 311 15.31 9.51 4.00
N PHE A 312 14.54 10.59 3.92
CA PHE A 312 13.35 10.67 3.09
C PHE A 312 13.64 10.46 1.59
N MET A 313 14.62 11.19 1.03
CA MET A 313 14.97 11.07 -0.40
C MET A 313 15.59 9.70 -0.72
N THR A 314 16.27 9.09 0.24
CA THR A 314 16.75 7.70 0.12
C THR A 314 15.58 6.73 0.06
N ALA A 315 14.56 6.88 0.90
CA ALA A 315 13.36 6.05 0.89
C ALA A 315 12.60 6.18 -0.44
N VAL A 316 12.33 7.42 -0.88
CA VAL A 316 11.70 7.70 -2.18
C VAL A 316 12.49 7.07 -3.33
N GLY A 317 13.81 7.25 -3.34
CA GLY A 317 14.69 6.67 -4.36
C GLY A 317 14.59 5.15 -4.43
N LYS A 318 14.64 4.46 -3.27
CA LYS A 318 14.51 3.00 -3.21
C LYS A 318 13.20 2.49 -3.79
N VAL A 319 12.07 3.11 -3.44
CA VAL A 319 10.74 2.68 -3.92
C VAL A 319 10.63 2.88 -5.44
N VAL A 320 11.08 4.03 -5.94
CA VAL A 320 11.03 4.35 -7.39
C VAL A 320 11.96 3.44 -8.20
N GLU A 321 13.16 3.13 -7.69
CA GLU A 321 14.10 2.20 -8.32
C GLU A 321 13.53 0.78 -8.36
N SER A 322 12.92 0.30 -7.26
CA SER A 322 12.24 -1.00 -7.21
C SER A 322 11.10 -1.09 -8.22
N ALA A 323 10.22 -0.08 -8.27
CA ALA A 323 9.14 -0.01 -9.26
C ALA A 323 9.68 -0.04 -10.70
N SER A 324 10.76 0.70 -10.98
CA SER A 324 11.39 0.70 -12.31
C SER A 324 11.97 -0.66 -12.68
N GLN A 325 12.54 -1.40 -11.73
CA GLN A 325 13.06 -2.76 -11.97
C GLN A 325 11.93 -3.74 -12.29
N LEU A 326 10.82 -3.67 -11.56
CA LEU A 326 9.62 -4.49 -11.82
C LEU A 326 9.03 -4.19 -13.21
N HIS A 327 9.01 -2.92 -13.63
CA HIS A 327 8.62 -2.56 -15.00
C HIS A 327 9.53 -3.17 -16.07
N GLY A 328 10.83 -3.27 -15.81
CA GLY A 328 11.76 -3.98 -16.70
C GLY A 328 11.40 -5.47 -16.85
N GLN A 329 10.99 -6.10 -15.74
CA GLN A 329 10.57 -7.50 -15.69
C GLN A 329 9.22 -7.76 -16.37
N LEU A 330 8.29 -6.79 -16.42
CA LEU A 330 7.01 -6.94 -17.13
C LEU A 330 7.19 -7.36 -18.59
N SER A 331 8.22 -6.82 -19.26
CA SER A 331 8.54 -7.14 -20.66
C SER A 331 9.08 -8.57 -20.87
N GLN A 332 9.53 -9.21 -19.79
CA GLN A 332 10.18 -10.52 -19.79
C GLN A 332 9.28 -11.62 -19.20
N ALA A 333 8.09 -11.26 -18.70
CA ALA A 333 7.16 -12.18 -18.09
C ALA A 333 6.64 -13.21 -19.12
N ALA A 334 6.90 -14.49 -18.87
CA ALA A 334 6.54 -15.57 -19.78
C ALA A 334 5.10 -16.09 -19.56
N SER A 335 4.47 -15.74 -18.43
CA SER A 335 3.13 -16.20 -18.08
C SER A 335 2.21 -15.06 -17.64
N VAL A 336 0.90 -15.26 -17.84
CA VAL A 336 -0.15 -14.32 -17.40
C VAL A 336 -0.18 -14.20 -15.88
N LYS A 337 0.14 -15.28 -15.16
CA LYS A 337 0.25 -15.29 -13.70
C LYS A 337 1.40 -14.40 -13.23
N ASP A 338 2.57 -14.52 -13.84
CA ASP A 338 3.74 -13.69 -13.50
C ASP A 338 3.48 -12.22 -13.84
N LEU A 339 2.82 -11.96 -14.97
CA LEU A 339 2.41 -10.61 -15.35
C LEU A 339 1.46 -10.00 -14.30
N PHE A 340 0.49 -10.77 -13.81
CA PHE A 340 -0.43 -10.32 -12.76
C PHE A 340 0.31 -10.02 -11.45
N LEU A 341 1.19 -10.92 -10.99
CA LEU A 341 1.97 -10.73 -9.76
C LEU A 341 2.90 -9.51 -9.86
N LEU A 342 3.57 -9.32 -10.99
CA LEU A 342 4.41 -8.13 -11.21
C LEU A 342 3.60 -6.84 -11.20
N LYS A 343 2.41 -6.83 -11.82
CA LYS A 343 1.52 -5.65 -11.78
C LYS A 343 1.06 -5.35 -10.35
N GLN A 344 0.69 -6.37 -9.57
CA GLN A 344 0.34 -6.19 -8.16
C GLN A 344 1.51 -5.66 -7.34
N GLU A 345 2.72 -6.17 -7.56
CA GLU A 345 3.90 -5.67 -6.84
C GLU A 345 4.23 -4.22 -7.24
N ILE A 346 4.04 -3.82 -8.50
CA ILE A 346 4.19 -2.43 -8.92
C ILE A 346 3.17 -1.52 -8.22
N LEU A 347 1.90 -1.94 -8.14
CA LEU A 347 0.88 -1.21 -7.40
C LEU A 347 1.18 -1.16 -5.89
N ASN A 348 1.78 -2.21 -5.34
CA ASN A 348 2.29 -2.20 -3.97
C ASN A 348 3.40 -1.16 -3.78
N GLN A 349 4.36 -1.03 -4.72
CA GLN A 349 5.37 0.03 -4.67
C GLN A 349 4.76 1.44 -4.76
N GLN A 350 3.72 1.63 -5.56
CA GLN A 350 2.97 2.89 -5.63
C GLN A 350 2.35 3.25 -4.26
N GLU A 351 1.68 2.29 -3.62
CA GLU A 351 1.06 2.50 -2.30
C GLU A 351 2.12 2.71 -1.20
N VAL A 352 3.24 2.00 -1.24
CA VAL A 352 4.39 2.23 -0.35
C VAL A 352 4.89 3.68 -0.49
N LEU A 353 5.04 4.17 -1.72
CA LEU A 353 5.47 5.55 -1.95
C LEU A 353 4.46 6.56 -1.39
N ARG A 354 3.16 6.31 -1.60
CA ARG A 354 2.09 7.14 -1.07
C ARG A 354 2.16 7.23 0.46
N LYS A 355 2.38 6.11 1.15
CA LYS A 355 2.58 6.06 2.61
C LYS A 355 3.81 6.85 3.06
N VAL A 356 4.91 6.77 2.30
CA VAL A 356 6.14 7.54 2.57
C VAL A 356 5.87 9.05 2.54
N PHE A 357 5.23 9.56 1.48
CA PHE A 357 4.85 10.97 1.40
C PHE A 357 3.83 11.35 2.47
N PHE A 358 2.82 10.51 2.69
CA PHE A 358 1.76 10.77 3.68
C PHE A 358 2.33 10.92 5.10
N ARG A 359 3.31 10.08 5.48
CA ARG A 359 3.94 10.17 6.80
C ARG A 359 4.65 11.52 7.00
N VAL A 360 5.33 12.02 5.99
CA VAL A 360 6.01 13.33 6.04
C VAL A 360 5.01 14.49 6.04
N VAL A 361 3.94 14.41 5.25
CA VAL A 361 2.86 15.41 5.30
C VAL A 361 2.22 15.45 6.68
N ARG A 362 1.93 14.27 7.27
CA ARG A 362 1.40 14.17 8.64
C ARG A 362 2.37 14.77 9.67
N PHE A 363 3.67 14.51 9.53
CA PHE A 363 4.70 15.11 10.37
C PHE A 363 4.64 16.64 10.33
N CYS A 364 4.52 17.21 9.13
CA CYS A 364 4.44 18.67 8.96
C CYS A 364 3.15 19.26 9.51
N ASP A 365 2.01 18.63 9.25
CA ASP A 365 0.68 19.21 9.54
C ASP A 365 0.20 18.96 10.98
N LYS A 366 0.51 17.79 11.56
CA LYS A 366 -0.04 17.34 12.85
C LYS A 366 0.96 17.33 14.00
N GLU A 367 2.25 17.23 13.69
CA GLU A 367 3.32 17.03 14.69
C GLU A 367 4.23 18.26 14.84
N ASN A 368 3.82 19.41 14.28
CA ASN A 368 4.63 20.65 14.20
C ASN A 368 6.03 20.42 13.60
N GLY A 369 6.15 19.42 12.74
CA GLY A 369 7.39 19.09 12.05
C GLY A 369 7.73 20.12 10.98
N LEU A 370 9.02 20.40 10.80
CA LEU A 370 9.52 21.32 9.80
C LEU A 370 10.30 20.58 8.72
N VAL A 371 10.16 21.03 7.49
CA VAL A 371 11.08 20.66 6.41
C VAL A 371 12.29 21.59 6.51
N PRO A 372 13.53 21.12 6.28
CA PRO A 372 14.70 21.99 6.20
C PRO A 372 14.43 23.18 5.26
N GLU A 373 14.52 24.40 5.78
CA GLU A 373 14.17 25.64 5.05
C GLU A 373 14.82 25.71 3.66
N ALA A 374 16.08 25.30 3.56
CA ALA A 374 16.86 25.34 2.33
C ALA A 374 16.33 24.40 1.22
N LEU A 375 15.43 23.48 1.57
CA LEU A 375 14.78 22.51 0.71
C LEU A 375 13.28 22.74 0.54
N GLY A 376 12.70 23.77 1.17
CA GLY A 376 11.26 24.04 1.12
C GLY A 376 10.71 24.23 -0.29
N GLU A 377 11.54 24.66 -1.25
CA GLU A 377 11.17 24.76 -2.67
C GLU A 377 11.11 23.40 -3.39
N ILE A 378 11.87 22.42 -2.91
CA ILE A 378 12.01 21.08 -3.54
C ILE A 378 11.01 20.10 -2.94
N ILE A 379 10.81 20.17 -1.61
CA ILE A 379 9.98 19.26 -0.82
C ILE A 379 9.01 20.06 0.06
N SER A 380 8.11 20.82 -0.58
CA SER A 380 7.07 21.57 0.13
C SER A 380 5.94 20.64 0.62
N SER A 381 5.31 20.96 1.76
CA SER A 381 4.14 20.20 2.25
C SER A 381 3.02 20.13 1.20
N GLN A 382 2.74 21.24 0.50
CA GLN A 382 1.76 21.24 -0.59
C GLN A 382 2.20 20.36 -1.76
N GLY A 383 3.45 20.47 -2.22
CA GLY A 383 3.95 19.63 -3.31
C GLY A 383 3.89 18.14 -2.97
N MET A 384 4.15 17.76 -1.71
CA MET A 384 4.00 16.38 -1.24
C MET A 384 2.53 15.92 -1.24
N LYS A 385 1.57 16.80 -0.90
CA LYS A 385 0.13 16.51 -1.01
C LYS A 385 -0.29 16.31 -2.46
N ASP A 386 0.18 17.16 -3.37
CA ASP A 386 -0.10 17.06 -4.80
C ASP A 386 0.48 15.75 -5.39
N VAL A 387 1.64 15.30 -4.91
CA VAL A 387 2.20 13.98 -5.26
C VAL A 387 1.31 12.86 -4.74
N ILE A 388 0.81 12.91 -3.50
CA ILE A 388 -0.09 11.90 -2.93
C ILE A 388 -1.40 11.81 -3.72
N GLU A 389 -2.00 12.95 -4.08
CA GLU A 389 -3.24 12.99 -4.85
C GLU A 389 -3.06 12.32 -6.21
N ARG A 390 -2.01 12.71 -6.95
CA ARG A 390 -1.72 12.07 -8.25
C ARG A 390 -1.35 10.60 -8.09
N LEU A 391 -0.62 10.21 -7.05
CA LEU A 391 -0.34 8.80 -6.74
C LEU A 391 -1.62 8.03 -6.41
N THR A 392 -2.69 8.68 -5.94
CA THR A 392 -3.96 8.03 -5.66
C THR A 392 -4.76 7.79 -6.96
N MET A 393 -4.60 8.67 -7.95
CA MET A 393 -5.32 8.59 -9.23
C MET A 393 -4.58 7.79 -10.31
N ALA A 394 -3.27 7.64 -10.20
CA ALA A 394 -2.46 6.94 -11.18
C ALA A 394 -2.61 5.42 -11.10
N ASN A 395 -2.31 4.73 -12.20
CA ASN A 395 -2.13 3.29 -12.22
C ASN A 395 -0.69 2.96 -12.63
N TRP A 396 0.21 2.78 -11.65
CA TRP A 396 1.61 2.50 -11.96
C TRP A 396 1.83 1.19 -12.71
N SER A 397 0.87 0.26 -12.73
CA SER A 397 1.00 -0.93 -13.59
C SER A 397 1.01 -0.59 -15.09
N ASP A 398 0.54 0.62 -15.46
CA ASP A 398 0.69 1.19 -16.80
C ASP A 398 1.97 2.06 -16.89
N PRO A 399 2.90 1.74 -17.82
CA PRO A 399 4.11 2.54 -18.02
C PRO A 399 3.84 4.01 -18.39
N SER A 400 2.69 4.33 -18.99
CA SER A 400 2.33 5.71 -19.36
C SER A 400 2.07 6.59 -18.14
N ASP A 401 1.49 6.02 -17.09
CA ASP A 401 1.30 6.69 -15.80
C ASP A 401 2.59 6.69 -14.98
N PHE A 402 3.35 5.59 -14.96
CA PHE A 402 4.57 5.50 -14.15
C PHE A 402 5.69 6.42 -14.62
N LYS A 403 5.97 6.51 -15.93
CA LYS A 403 7.12 7.25 -16.47
C LYS A 403 7.15 8.74 -16.07
N PRO A 404 6.04 9.50 -16.12
CA PRO A 404 5.99 10.87 -15.60
C PRO A 404 6.44 10.97 -14.14
N PHE A 405 5.91 10.12 -13.24
CA PHE A 405 6.32 10.10 -11.83
C PHE A 405 7.80 9.74 -11.67
N PHE A 406 8.27 8.71 -12.37
CA PHE A 406 9.66 8.30 -12.32
C PHE A 406 10.59 9.47 -12.67
N ASN A 407 10.28 10.21 -13.73
CA ASN A 407 11.08 11.36 -14.16
C ASN A 407 11.02 12.51 -13.17
N GLU A 408 9.83 12.83 -12.64
CA GLU A 408 9.63 13.89 -11.66
C GLU A 408 10.37 13.59 -10.35
N LEU A 409 10.21 12.40 -9.79
CA LEU A 409 10.85 11.99 -8.53
C LEU A 409 12.37 11.88 -8.69
N LYS A 410 12.84 11.45 -9.85
CA LYS A 410 14.28 11.47 -10.19
C LYS A 410 14.81 12.91 -10.32
N ALA A 411 14.02 13.83 -10.88
CA ALA A 411 14.37 15.25 -10.93
C ALA A 411 14.39 15.87 -9.53
N MET A 412 13.43 15.53 -8.66
CA MET A 412 13.39 15.94 -7.26
C MET A 412 14.62 15.44 -6.49
N LYS A 413 15.00 14.16 -6.65
CA LYS A 413 16.23 13.59 -6.06
C LYS A 413 17.49 14.30 -6.53
N ARG A 414 17.61 14.58 -7.84
CA ARG A 414 18.74 15.36 -8.38
C ARG A 414 18.76 16.79 -7.86
N ALA A 415 17.61 17.46 -7.80
CA ALA A 415 17.51 18.81 -7.27
C ALA A 415 17.96 18.86 -5.80
N PHE A 416 17.56 17.86 -5.01
CA PHE A 416 18.03 17.67 -3.64
C PHE A 416 19.56 17.51 -3.57
N GLU A 417 20.14 16.57 -4.33
CA GLU A 417 21.58 16.31 -4.35
C GLU A 417 22.40 17.54 -4.76
N VAL A 418 21.95 18.27 -5.79
CA VAL A 418 22.60 19.50 -6.26
C VAL A 418 22.51 20.60 -5.20
N ARG A 419 21.34 20.77 -4.57
CA ARG A 419 21.10 21.80 -3.57
C ARG A 419 21.92 21.55 -2.31
N THR A 420 21.97 20.31 -1.81
CA THR A 420 22.79 19.96 -0.64
C THR A 420 24.29 20.04 -0.93
N ALA A 421 24.74 19.62 -2.12
CA ALA A 421 26.14 19.77 -2.53
C ALA A 421 26.57 21.24 -2.67
N ALA A 422 25.67 22.12 -3.12
CA ALA A 422 25.93 23.56 -3.24
C ALA A 422 25.94 24.30 -1.89
N MET A 423 25.50 23.66 -0.80
CA MET A 423 25.46 24.24 0.55
C MET A 423 26.41 23.50 1.50
N PRO A 424 27.68 23.90 1.60
CA PRO A 424 28.65 23.28 2.50
C PRO A 424 28.23 23.29 3.97
N SER A 425 27.37 24.24 4.38
CA SER A 425 26.86 24.35 5.74
C SER A 425 25.49 23.69 5.96
N TYR A 426 24.98 22.90 5.02
CA TYR A 426 23.63 22.33 5.08
C TYR A 426 23.34 21.61 6.42
N HIS A 427 24.18 20.65 6.80
CA HIS A 427 24.00 19.90 8.06
C HIS A 427 24.09 20.79 9.29
N LYS A 428 24.90 21.86 9.23
CA LYS A 428 24.98 22.83 10.32
C LYS A 428 23.69 23.65 10.43
N THR A 429 23.13 24.10 9.32
CA THR A 429 21.84 24.82 9.29
C THR A 429 20.70 23.94 9.82
N VAL A 430 20.66 22.66 9.46
CA VAL A 430 19.68 21.71 10.02
C VAL A 430 19.89 21.54 11.53
N LEU A 431 21.14 21.43 11.99
CA LEU A 431 21.45 21.33 13.42
C LEU A 431 21.00 22.58 14.19
N ASP A 432 21.27 23.77 13.65
CA ASP A 432 20.86 25.05 14.26
C ASP A 432 19.32 25.14 14.34
N GLN A 433 18.59 24.67 13.31
CA GLN A 433 17.11 24.57 13.32
C GLN A 433 16.60 23.62 14.40
N VAL A 434 17.21 22.44 14.54
CA VAL A 434 16.82 21.45 15.56
C VAL A 434 17.09 21.99 16.97
N GLU A 435 18.23 22.63 17.19
CA GLU A 435 18.63 23.20 18.48
C GLU A 435 17.94 24.55 18.79
N GLY A 436 17.11 25.08 17.88
CA GLY A 436 16.42 26.36 18.07
C GLY A 436 17.38 27.55 18.16
N ARG A 437 18.58 27.45 17.57
CA ARG A 437 19.51 28.56 17.46
C ARG A 437 19.09 29.40 16.26
N GLU A 438 18.44 30.54 16.53
CA GLU A 438 18.03 31.49 15.48
C GLU A 438 19.23 31.82 14.56
N ASN A 439 18.97 31.82 13.24
CA ASN A 439 19.89 32.35 12.23
C ASN A 439 20.01 33.88 12.32
#